data_AF-A0A914GJR5-F1
#
_entry.id   AF-A0A914GJR5-F1
#
_cell.length_a   1.000
_cell.length_b   1.000
_cell.length_c   1.000
_cell.angle_alpha   90.00
_cell.angle_beta   90.00
_cell.angle_gamma   90.00
#
_symmetry.space_group_name_H-M   'P 1'
#
loop_
_entity.id
_entity.type
_entity.pdbx_description
1 polymer ?
#
loop_
_entity_poly.entity_id
_entity_poly.type
_entity_poly.pdbx_seq_one_letter_code
_entity_poly.pdbx_strand_id
1 'polypeptide(L)'
;MEVPVDLSTIFNKDSSIERLDQTRLIRLTPQRYPAICKGIDRIGTLSAKSQNLRKPLTTYDRILDSDDGQILYIYWKKPESSPFSLFIGFLRIARKKLYLRDSDDKQFISEPVCILDFYIHESEQHSEMGHELFDKMLETEGTEVSKIALDKPNEVLLSFLKKYYHLENPCWQSTNFVVFPAFFEGLKPQATNDDGMLSARNSRKTFNSRASSPNNRTRHADAVGALIHEPELSSPREKYDPETPRGRKCIRDFGHSNIFG
;
A
#
# COMPACT_ATOMS: atom_id res chain seq x y z
N MET A 1 -11.22 -19.95 -16.49
CA MET A 1 -10.33 -20.91 -15.80
C MET A 1 -11.17 -21.93 -15.04
N GLU A 2 -10.97 -23.22 -15.30
CA GLU A 2 -11.74 -24.31 -14.68
C GLU A 2 -11.34 -24.61 -13.23
N VAL A 3 -12.35 -24.68 -12.36
CA VAL A 3 -12.25 -25.10 -10.98
C VAL A 3 -12.94 -26.45 -10.86
N PRO A 4 -12.24 -27.53 -10.46
CA PRO A 4 -12.75 -28.90 -10.52
C PRO A 4 -13.72 -29.22 -9.36
N VAL A 5 -14.72 -28.38 -9.16
CA VAL A 5 -15.78 -28.53 -8.16
C VAL A 5 -17.02 -27.75 -8.60
N ASP A 6 -18.20 -28.18 -8.17
CA ASP A 6 -19.44 -27.41 -8.30
C ASP A 6 -19.53 -26.33 -7.21
N LEU A 7 -19.15 -25.10 -7.56
CA LEU A 7 -19.16 -23.94 -6.69
C LEU A 7 -20.58 -23.50 -6.34
N SER A 8 -21.61 -23.93 -7.08
CA SER A 8 -23.01 -23.61 -6.74
C SER A 8 -23.44 -24.19 -5.40
N THR A 9 -22.71 -25.19 -4.88
CA THR A 9 -22.94 -25.75 -3.54
C THR A 9 -22.30 -24.93 -2.42
N ILE A 10 -21.47 -23.95 -2.75
CA ILE A 10 -20.61 -23.20 -1.82
C ILE A 10 -20.91 -21.69 -1.89
N PHE A 11 -20.99 -21.17 -3.11
CA PHE A 11 -21.29 -19.78 -3.47
C PHE A 11 -22.78 -19.60 -3.73
N ASN A 12 -23.22 -18.34 -3.73
CA ASN A 12 -24.62 -18.03 -3.98
C ASN A 12 -24.99 -18.32 -5.45
N LYS A 13 -25.88 -19.29 -5.70
CA LYS A 13 -26.30 -19.69 -7.05
C LYS A 13 -26.95 -18.58 -7.85
N ASP A 14 -27.58 -17.62 -7.18
CA ASP A 14 -28.29 -16.52 -7.81
C ASP A 14 -27.35 -15.34 -8.15
N SER A 15 -26.05 -15.47 -7.89
CA SER A 15 -25.06 -14.44 -8.17
C SER A 15 -23.83 -14.97 -8.90
N SER A 16 -23.46 -14.29 -9.98
CA SER A 16 -22.23 -14.54 -10.73
C SER A 16 -20.98 -13.99 -10.05
N ILE A 17 -21.13 -13.23 -8.95
CA ILE A 17 -20.02 -12.56 -8.26
C ILE A 17 -20.06 -12.92 -6.79
N GLU A 18 -19.01 -13.58 -6.30
CA GLU A 18 -18.86 -13.92 -4.88
C GLU A 18 -17.82 -12.99 -4.23
N ARG A 19 -18.17 -12.41 -3.09
CA ARG A 19 -17.26 -11.62 -2.25
C ARG A 19 -16.60 -12.54 -1.22
N LEU A 20 -15.27 -12.60 -1.25
CA LEU A 20 -14.45 -13.43 -0.38
C LEU A 20 -13.54 -12.56 0.49
N ASP A 21 -13.96 -12.28 1.71
CA ASP A 21 -13.11 -11.70 2.75
C ASP A 21 -12.32 -12.77 3.51
N GLN A 22 -11.44 -12.35 4.41
CA GLN A 22 -10.62 -13.24 5.23
C GLN A 22 -11.47 -14.26 6.02
N THR A 23 -12.61 -13.83 6.59
CA THR A 23 -13.50 -14.71 7.36
C THR A 23 -14.09 -15.81 6.47
N ARG A 24 -14.53 -15.44 5.26
CA ARG A 24 -15.06 -16.36 4.27
C ARG A 24 -13.99 -17.31 3.77
N LEU A 25 -12.80 -16.81 3.46
CA LEU A 25 -11.67 -17.62 2.97
C LEU A 25 -11.19 -18.63 4.02
N ILE A 26 -11.12 -18.25 5.30
CA ILE A 26 -10.79 -19.18 6.40
C ILE A 26 -11.79 -20.33 6.46
N ARG A 27 -13.08 -20.11 6.20
CA ARG A 27 -14.08 -21.19 6.15
C ARG A 27 -13.89 -22.09 4.92
N LEU A 28 -13.33 -21.54 3.85
CA LEU A 28 -12.96 -22.23 2.62
C LEU A 28 -11.54 -22.81 2.70
N THR A 29 -11.22 -23.47 3.81
CA THR A 29 -9.87 -24.00 4.08
C THR A 29 -9.34 -24.87 2.93
N PRO A 30 -8.03 -24.86 2.65
CA PRO A 30 -7.43 -25.73 1.63
C PRO A 30 -7.64 -27.22 1.91
N GLN A 31 -7.81 -27.62 3.17
CA GLN A 31 -8.09 -29.01 3.55
C GLN A 31 -9.50 -29.45 3.12
N ARG A 32 -10.48 -28.54 3.17
CA ARG A 32 -11.88 -28.84 2.81
C ARG A 32 -12.19 -28.54 1.35
N TYR A 33 -11.62 -27.47 0.81
CA TYR A 33 -11.89 -26.98 -0.55
C TYR A 33 -10.59 -26.67 -1.30
N PRO A 34 -9.71 -27.66 -1.54
CA PRO A 34 -8.42 -27.46 -2.21
C PRO A 34 -8.57 -26.89 -3.62
N ALA A 35 -9.68 -27.19 -4.30
CA ALA A 35 -9.98 -26.68 -5.63
C ALA A 35 -10.13 -25.15 -5.67
N ILE A 36 -10.69 -24.54 -4.61
CA ILE A 36 -10.90 -23.08 -4.54
C ILE A 36 -9.57 -22.37 -4.36
N CYS A 37 -8.75 -22.81 -3.39
CA CYS A 37 -7.40 -22.28 -3.16
C CYS A 37 -6.57 -22.33 -4.45
N LYS A 38 -6.46 -23.52 -5.06
CA LYS A 38 -5.74 -23.71 -6.33
C LYS A 38 -6.33 -22.87 -7.46
N GLY A 39 -7.65 -22.68 -7.48
CA GLY A 39 -8.32 -21.82 -8.44
C GLY A 39 -7.91 -20.36 -8.29
N ILE A 40 -7.91 -19.82 -7.07
CA ILE A 40 -7.47 -18.45 -6.78
C ILE A 40 -6.01 -18.26 -7.18
N ASP A 41 -5.13 -19.18 -6.81
CA ASP A 41 -3.70 -19.10 -7.17
C ASP A 41 -3.47 -19.18 -8.68
N ARG A 42 -4.26 -20.00 -9.38
CA ARG A 42 -4.14 -20.16 -10.82
C ARG A 42 -4.63 -18.92 -11.56
N ILE A 43 -5.77 -18.34 -11.18
CA ILE A 43 -6.24 -17.09 -11.82
C ILE A 43 -5.33 -15.90 -11.46
N GLY A 44 -4.79 -15.85 -10.24
CA GLY A 44 -3.77 -14.88 -9.86
C GLY A 44 -2.48 -15.01 -10.67
N THR A 45 -2.06 -16.25 -10.99
CA THR A 45 -0.93 -16.50 -11.91
C THR A 45 -1.23 -16.03 -13.34
N LEU A 46 -2.48 -16.18 -13.81
CA LEU A 46 -2.89 -15.65 -15.12
C LEU A 46 -2.86 -14.11 -15.14
N SER A 47 -3.34 -13.46 -14.07
CA SER A 47 -3.22 -12.00 -13.89
C SER A 47 -1.76 -11.54 -13.92
N ALA A 48 -0.88 -12.25 -13.22
CA ALA A 48 0.55 -11.94 -13.21
C ALA A 48 1.14 -11.96 -14.63
N LYS A 49 0.79 -12.99 -15.41
CA LYS A 49 1.26 -13.15 -16.79
C LYS A 49 0.76 -12.03 -17.69
N SER A 50 -0.52 -11.67 -17.63
CA SER A 50 -1.06 -10.58 -18.46
C SER A 50 -0.47 -9.22 -18.12
N GLN A 51 -0.03 -9.03 -16.87
CA GLN A 51 0.63 -7.81 -16.41
C GLN A 51 2.17 -7.87 -16.50
N ASN A 52 2.74 -8.92 -17.09
CA ASN A 52 4.19 -9.15 -17.20
C ASN A 52 4.95 -9.13 -15.85
N LEU A 53 4.30 -9.63 -14.79
CA LEU A 53 4.87 -9.72 -13.45
C LEU A 53 5.58 -11.06 -13.23
N ARG A 54 6.73 -11.02 -12.54
CA ARG A 54 7.51 -12.24 -12.21
C ARG A 54 6.81 -13.17 -11.21
N LYS A 55 6.02 -12.61 -10.30
CA LYS A 55 5.28 -13.33 -9.27
C LYS A 55 3.84 -12.81 -9.23
N PRO A 56 2.83 -13.66 -8.98
CA PRO A 56 1.46 -13.21 -8.82
C PRO A 56 1.34 -12.25 -7.65
N LEU A 57 0.54 -11.18 -7.83
CA LEU A 57 0.15 -10.29 -6.73
C LEU A 57 -0.89 -10.95 -5.84
N THR A 58 -1.82 -11.66 -6.47
CA THR A 58 -2.97 -12.32 -5.85
C THR A 58 -2.73 -13.82 -5.72
N THR A 59 -2.75 -14.33 -4.49
CA THR A 59 -2.73 -15.76 -4.14
C THR A 59 -3.59 -15.96 -2.89
N TYR A 60 -4.11 -17.15 -2.67
CA TYR A 60 -4.94 -17.46 -1.50
C TYR A 60 -4.25 -17.08 -0.18
N ASP A 61 -3.01 -17.53 0.02
CA ASP A 61 -2.26 -17.28 1.26
C ASP A 61 -2.00 -15.79 1.49
N ARG A 62 -1.59 -15.04 0.44
CA ARG A 62 -1.39 -13.59 0.55
C ARG A 62 -2.62 -12.81 0.97
N ILE A 63 -3.83 -13.27 0.63
CA ILE A 63 -5.06 -12.60 1.07
C ILE A 63 -5.34 -12.94 2.54
N LEU A 64 -5.06 -14.17 2.96
CA LEU A 64 -5.25 -14.59 4.35
C LEU A 64 -4.24 -13.98 5.32
N ASP A 65 -2.99 -13.89 4.90
CA ASP A 65 -1.86 -13.40 5.70
C ASP A 65 -1.80 -11.86 5.73
N SER A 66 -2.73 -11.16 5.08
CA SER A 66 -2.72 -9.71 5.00
C SER A 66 -3.42 -9.07 6.21
N ASP A 67 -2.73 -8.12 6.85
CA ASP A 67 -3.28 -7.37 7.98
C ASP A 67 -4.20 -6.21 7.56
N ASP A 68 -4.22 -5.90 6.26
CA ASP A 68 -5.00 -4.80 5.67
C ASP A 68 -6.42 -5.20 5.24
N GLY A 69 -6.90 -6.37 5.70
CA GLY A 69 -8.28 -6.81 5.51
C GLY A 69 -8.67 -6.94 4.04
N GLN A 70 -7.80 -7.55 3.22
CA GLN A 70 -8.03 -7.69 1.80
C GLN A 70 -9.29 -8.50 1.49
N ILE A 71 -10.00 -8.07 0.44
CA ILE A 71 -11.22 -8.70 -0.05
C ILE A 71 -11.02 -9.04 -1.51
N LEU A 72 -11.43 -10.25 -1.88
CA LEU A 72 -11.41 -10.74 -3.25
C LEU A 72 -12.83 -10.91 -3.76
N TYR A 73 -13.20 -10.14 -4.78
CA TYR A 73 -14.41 -10.38 -5.55
C TYR A 73 -14.05 -11.32 -6.70
N ILE A 74 -14.76 -12.45 -6.82
CA ILE A 74 -14.56 -13.41 -7.91
C ILE A 74 -15.79 -13.43 -8.79
N TYR A 75 -15.60 -13.19 -10.08
CA TYR A 75 -16.59 -13.48 -11.10
C TYR A 75 -16.49 -14.97 -11.47
N TRP A 76 -17.58 -15.71 -11.27
CA TRP A 76 -17.65 -17.14 -11.52
C TRP A 76 -18.93 -17.52 -12.26
N LYS A 77 -18.89 -18.66 -12.95
CA LYS A 77 -20.08 -19.27 -13.59
C LYS A 77 -20.08 -20.78 -13.38
N LYS A 78 -21.27 -21.36 -13.30
CA LYS A 78 -21.49 -22.81 -13.33
C LYS A 78 -22.16 -23.19 -14.66
N PRO A 79 -21.42 -23.75 -15.64
CA PRO A 79 -22.03 -24.30 -16.83
C PRO A 79 -22.96 -25.47 -16.45
N GLU A 80 -24.17 -25.49 -17.01
CA GLU A 80 -25.19 -26.51 -16.68
C GLU A 80 -24.72 -27.93 -16.98
N SER A 81 -23.99 -28.12 -18.08
CA SER A 81 -23.53 -29.42 -18.56
C SER A 81 -22.16 -29.87 -18.03
N SER A 82 -21.52 -29.09 -17.15
CA SER A 82 -20.16 -29.39 -16.66
C SER A 82 -20.15 -29.72 -15.17
N PRO A 83 -19.40 -30.75 -14.71
CA PRO A 83 -19.17 -30.96 -13.28
C PRO A 83 -18.25 -29.88 -12.67
N PHE A 84 -17.65 -29.02 -13.50
CA PHE A 84 -16.72 -27.98 -13.09
C PHE A 84 -17.39 -26.62 -13.07
N SER A 85 -16.81 -25.72 -12.28
CA SER A 85 -17.15 -24.30 -12.30
C SER A 85 -16.04 -23.51 -12.97
N LEU A 86 -16.34 -22.29 -13.39
CA LEU A 86 -15.39 -21.42 -14.06
C LEU A 86 -15.15 -20.18 -13.19
N PHE A 87 -13.89 -19.88 -12.90
CA PHE A 87 -13.51 -18.51 -12.56
C PHE A 87 -13.22 -17.75 -13.84
N ILE A 88 -13.91 -16.63 -13.99
CA ILE A 88 -13.84 -15.75 -15.15
C ILE A 88 -12.93 -14.58 -14.85
N GLY A 89 -12.95 -14.05 -13.64
CA GLY A 89 -12.15 -12.89 -13.29
C GLY A 89 -12.17 -12.63 -11.80
N PHE A 90 -11.37 -11.66 -11.38
CA PHE A 90 -11.39 -11.19 -10.01
C PHE A 90 -11.01 -9.71 -9.90
N LEU A 91 -11.42 -9.13 -8.78
CA LEU A 91 -11.07 -7.79 -8.34
C LEU A 91 -10.66 -7.88 -6.87
N ARG A 92 -9.41 -7.51 -6.57
CA ARG A 92 -8.86 -7.51 -5.21
C ARG A 92 -8.75 -6.09 -4.69
N ILE A 93 -9.25 -5.87 -3.48
CA ILE A 93 -9.27 -4.56 -2.84
C ILE A 93 -8.79 -4.64 -1.38
N ALA A 94 -8.48 -3.47 -0.80
CA ALA A 94 -8.35 -3.26 0.63
C ALA A 94 -8.68 -1.81 0.99
N ARG A 95 -8.99 -1.53 2.25
CA ARG A 95 -8.98 -0.14 2.75
C ARG A 95 -7.60 0.17 3.29
N LYS A 96 -7.01 1.29 2.86
CA LYS A 96 -5.65 1.68 3.27
C LYS A 96 -5.60 3.13 3.65
N LYS A 97 -4.95 3.44 4.77
CA LYS A 97 -4.65 4.82 5.15
C LYS A 97 -3.56 5.37 4.22
N LEU A 98 -3.92 6.36 3.42
CA LEU A 98 -3.04 7.00 2.44
C LEU A 98 -2.78 8.46 2.81
N TYR A 99 -1.57 8.91 2.51
CA TYR A 99 -1.14 10.30 2.58
C TYR A 99 -1.00 10.80 1.14
N LEU A 100 -1.93 11.65 0.72
CA LEU A 100 -2.12 12.04 -0.67
C LEU A 100 -1.87 13.54 -0.83
N ARG A 101 -1.53 13.94 -2.05
CA ARG A 101 -1.40 15.33 -2.45
C ARG A 101 -2.22 15.62 -3.70
N ASP A 102 -2.83 16.79 -3.73
CA ASP A 102 -3.52 17.32 -4.91
C ASP A 102 -2.55 18.07 -5.84
N SER A 103 -3.08 18.68 -6.89
CA SER A 103 -2.30 19.48 -7.86
C SER A 103 -1.72 20.78 -7.28
N ASP A 104 -2.27 21.25 -6.15
CA ASP A 104 -1.80 22.46 -5.44
C ASP A 104 -0.77 22.11 -4.35
N ASP A 105 -0.29 20.86 -4.30
CA ASP A 105 0.59 20.29 -3.27
C ASP A 105 -0.01 20.29 -1.85
N LYS A 106 -1.34 20.44 -1.73
CA LYS A 106 -2.03 20.32 -0.43
C LYS A 106 -2.10 18.87 -0.01
N GLN A 107 -1.89 18.62 1.28
CA GLN A 107 -1.82 17.28 1.83
C GLN A 107 -3.16 16.82 2.39
N PHE A 108 -3.50 15.55 2.15
CA PHE A 108 -4.73 14.92 2.62
C PHE A 108 -4.39 13.57 3.24
N ILE A 109 -5.11 13.21 4.31
CA ILE A 109 -5.09 11.86 4.87
C ILE A 109 -6.48 11.27 4.71
N SER A 110 -6.56 10.11 4.07
CA SER A 110 -7.82 9.40 3.83
C SER A 110 -7.60 7.89 3.93
N GLU A 111 -8.68 7.13 4.10
CA GLU A 111 -8.68 5.67 4.12
C GLU A 111 -9.63 5.10 3.04
N PRO A 112 -9.31 5.30 1.74
CA PRO A 112 -10.17 4.90 0.65
C PRO A 112 -10.15 3.38 0.40
N VAL A 113 -11.12 2.92 -0.37
CA VAL A 113 -11.04 1.61 -1.04
C VAL A 113 -9.94 1.69 -2.10
N CYS A 114 -8.98 0.79 -1.98
CA CYS A 114 -7.83 0.68 -2.87
C CYS A 114 -7.98 -0.53 -3.77
N ILE A 115 -7.89 -0.32 -5.08
CA ILE A 115 -7.84 -1.39 -6.08
C ILE A 115 -6.40 -1.89 -6.15
N LEU A 116 -6.20 -3.17 -5.82
CA LEU A 116 -4.86 -3.77 -5.67
C LEU A 116 -4.48 -4.71 -6.80
N ASP A 117 -5.46 -5.35 -7.42
CA ASP A 117 -5.28 -6.21 -8.60
C ASP A 117 -6.64 -6.40 -9.27
N PHE A 118 -6.67 -6.38 -10.59
CA PHE A 118 -7.89 -6.54 -11.37
C PHE A 118 -7.58 -7.31 -12.65
N TYR A 119 -8.30 -8.41 -12.84
CA TYR A 119 -8.08 -9.28 -13.98
C TYR A 119 -9.37 -9.99 -14.38
N ILE A 120 -9.72 -9.86 -15.66
CA ILE A 120 -10.73 -10.70 -16.29
C ILE A 120 -9.99 -11.62 -17.27
N HIS A 121 -10.38 -12.89 -17.30
CA HIS A 121 -9.83 -13.89 -18.18
C HIS A 121 -10.31 -13.65 -19.62
N GLU A 122 -9.39 -13.84 -20.56
CA GLU A 122 -9.58 -13.61 -22.00
C GLU A 122 -10.89 -14.27 -22.48
N SER A 123 -11.87 -13.43 -22.79
CA SER A 123 -13.19 -13.78 -23.29
C SER A 123 -13.70 -12.62 -24.12
N GLU A 124 -14.59 -12.88 -25.09
CA GLU A 124 -15.09 -11.82 -25.99
C GLU A 124 -15.89 -10.73 -25.25
N GLN A 125 -16.44 -11.04 -24.08
CA GLN A 125 -17.22 -10.14 -23.23
C GLN A 125 -16.43 -9.55 -22.04
N HIS A 126 -15.10 -9.59 -22.10
CA HIS A 126 -14.18 -9.20 -21.01
C HIS A 126 -14.50 -7.81 -20.41
N SER A 127 -14.77 -6.83 -21.29
CA SER A 127 -15.00 -5.44 -20.91
C SER A 127 -16.30 -5.26 -20.10
N GLU A 128 -17.38 -5.97 -20.46
CA GLU A 128 -18.67 -5.86 -19.79
C GLU A 128 -18.67 -6.58 -18.44
N MET A 129 -18.11 -7.79 -18.38
CA MET A 129 -17.98 -8.54 -17.12
C MET A 129 -17.05 -7.83 -16.14
N GLY A 130 -16.01 -7.16 -16.64
CA GLY A 130 -15.16 -6.30 -15.82
C GLY A 130 -15.93 -5.14 -15.21
N HIS A 131 -16.81 -4.50 -15.99
CA HIS A 131 -17.67 -3.42 -15.51
C HIS A 131 -18.67 -3.90 -14.45
N GLU A 132 -19.36 -5.01 -14.70
CA GLU A 132 -20.29 -5.63 -13.74
C GLU A 132 -19.57 -5.99 -12.41
N LEU A 133 -18.36 -6.56 -12.50
CA LEU A 133 -17.57 -6.89 -11.31
C LEU A 133 -17.20 -5.65 -10.49
N PHE A 134 -16.85 -4.58 -11.18
CA PHE A 134 -16.42 -3.33 -10.56
C PHE A 134 -17.61 -2.59 -9.94
N ASP A 135 -18.74 -2.50 -10.64
CA ASP A 135 -19.99 -1.93 -10.12
C ASP A 135 -20.47 -2.68 -8.88
N LYS A 136 -20.42 -4.02 -8.92
CA LYS A 136 -20.80 -4.82 -7.75
C LYS A 136 -19.92 -4.53 -6.54
N MET A 137 -18.62 -4.32 -6.75
CA MET A 137 -17.70 -3.92 -5.68
C MET A 137 -18.05 -2.54 -5.15
N LEU A 138 -18.31 -1.54 -6.01
CA LEU A 138 -18.69 -0.19 -5.58
C LEU A 138 -19.98 -0.19 -4.74
N GLU A 139 -21.01 -0.91 -5.22
CA GLU A 139 -22.29 -1.08 -4.51
C GLU A 139 -22.08 -1.72 -3.13
N THR A 140 -21.34 -2.84 -3.10
CA THR A 140 -21.18 -3.64 -1.88
C THR A 140 -20.30 -2.94 -0.83
N GLU A 141 -19.27 -2.21 -1.26
CA GLU A 141 -18.37 -1.47 -0.37
C GLU A 141 -18.88 -0.05 -0.04
N GLY A 142 -20.02 0.35 -0.61
CA GLY A 142 -20.65 1.65 -0.37
C GLY A 142 -19.73 2.83 -0.73
N THR A 143 -19.06 2.75 -1.88
CA THR A 143 -18.09 3.76 -2.30
C THR A 143 -18.36 4.24 -3.73
N GLU A 144 -18.01 5.49 -3.99
CA GLU A 144 -18.06 6.07 -5.33
C GLU A 144 -16.75 5.82 -6.06
N VAL A 145 -16.83 5.67 -7.38
CA VAL A 145 -15.64 5.47 -8.24
C VAL A 145 -14.66 6.64 -8.16
N SER A 146 -15.13 7.86 -7.88
CA SER A 146 -14.30 9.04 -7.68
C SER A 146 -13.48 8.98 -6.38
N LYS A 147 -13.86 8.15 -5.41
CA LYS A 147 -13.27 8.03 -4.07
C LYS A 147 -12.39 6.80 -3.88
N ILE A 148 -12.07 6.08 -4.96
CA ILE A 148 -11.12 4.97 -4.91
C ILE A 148 -9.68 5.45 -5.12
N ALA A 149 -8.73 4.63 -4.68
CA ALA A 149 -7.33 4.75 -5.06
C ALA A 149 -6.87 3.49 -5.81
N LEU A 150 -5.89 3.62 -6.69
CA LEU A 150 -5.33 2.51 -7.47
C LEU A 150 -3.88 2.27 -7.06
N ASP A 151 -3.52 1.04 -6.69
CA ASP A 151 -2.12 0.66 -6.42
C ASP A 151 -1.45 0.23 -7.73
N LYS A 152 -0.53 1.06 -8.24
CA LYS A 152 0.25 0.78 -9.47
C LYS A 152 -0.62 0.33 -10.67
N PRO A 153 -1.64 1.11 -11.07
CA PRO A 153 -2.50 0.72 -12.18
C PRO A 153 -1.70 0.61 -13.49
N ASN A 154 -2.04 -0.39 -14.30
CA ASN A 154 -1.56 -0.49 -15.67
C ASN A 154 -2.45 0.34 -16.62
N GLU A 155 -1.98 0.56 -17.86
CA GLU A 155 -2.73 1.32 -18.87
C GLU A 155 -4.10 0.71 -19.19
N VAL A 156 -4.23 -0.62 -19.09
CA VAL A 156 -5.51 -1.32 -19.35
C VAL A 156 -6.54 -0.93 -18.30
N LEU A 157 -6.18 -0.92 -17.01
CA LEU A 157 -7.06 -0.49 -15.92
C LEU A 157 -7.40 1.00 -16.03
N LEU A 158 -6.43 1.86 -16.36
CA LEU A 158 -6.69 3.29 -16.56
C LEU A 158 -7.66 3.52 -17.74
N SER A 159 -7.46 2.80 -18.85
CA SER A 159 -8.35 2.88 -20.02
C SER A 159 -9.75 2.36 -19.72
N PHE A 160 -9.85 1.30 -18.93
CA PHE A 160 -11.13 0.77 -18.43
C PHE A 160 -11.87 1.83 -17.60
N LEU A 161 -11.20 2.45 -16.63
CA LEU A 161 -11.82 3.48 -15.79
C LEU A 161 -12.22 4.72 -16.57
N LYS A 162 -11.41 5.13 -17.56
CA LYS A 162 -11.77 6.21 -18.48
C LYS A 162 -13.01 5.88 -19.30
N LYS A 163 -13.09 4.66 -19.85
CA LYS A 163 -14.20 4.22 -20.71
C LYS A 163 -15.53 4.14 -19.96
N TYR A 164 -15.52 3.54 -18.77
CA TYR A 164 -16.76 3.20 -18.04
C TYR A 164 -17.17 4.25 -17.01
N TYR A 165 -16.21 4.93 -16.40
CA TYR A 165 -16.46 5.86 -15.30
C TYR A 165 -16.03 7.29 -15.60
N HIS A 166 -15.54 7.56 -16.81
CA HIS A 166 -15.08 8.89 -17.25
C HIS A 166 -14.01 9.50 -16.33
N LEU A 167 -13.22 8.65 -15.68
CA LEU A 167 -12.12 9.08 -14.83
C LEU A 167 -10.91 9.46 -15.71
N GLU A 168 -10.60 10.76 -15.72
CA GLU A 168 -9.52 11.34 -16.51
C GLU A 168 -8.51 12.10 -15.64
N ASN A 169 -7.33 12.37 -16.19
CA ASN A 169 -6.25 13.11 -15.53
C ASN A 169 -5.75 12.44 -14.24
N PRO A 170 -5.22 11.20 -14.31
CA PRO A 170 -4.73 10.49 -13.13
C PRO A 170 -3.64 11.28 -12.39
N CYS A 171 -3.82 11.45 -11.09
CA CYS A 171 -2.88 12.11 -10.19
C CYS A 171 -1.95 11.06 -9.55
N TRP A 172 -0.76 10.92 -10.12
CA TRP A 172 0.27 10.00 -9.62
C TRP A 172 0.88 10.52 -8.31
N GLN A 173 0.85 9.67 -7.29
CA GLN A 173 1.41 9.96 -5.97
C GLN A 173 2.83 9.41 -5.86
N SER A 174 3.64 9.97 -4.97
CA SER A 174 5.00 9.49 -4.69
C SER A 174 5.03 8.06 -4.15
N THR A 175 3.91 7.57 -3.59
CA THR A 175 3.75 6.21 -3.06
C THR A 175 3.35 5.16 -4.11
N ASN A 176 3.35 5.53 -5.40
CA ASN A 176 2.84 4.75 -6.55
C ASN A 176 1.31 4.55 -6.59
N PHE A 177 0.57 5.12 -5.64
CA PHE A 177 -0.87 5.19 -5.74
C PHE A 177 -1.29 6.21 -6.79
N VAL A 178 -2.43 5.96 -7.41
CA VAL A 178 -3.08 6.88 -8.34
C VAL A 178 -4.48 7.17 -7.83
N VAL A 179 -4.82 8.45 -7.79
CA VAL A 179 -6.18 8.94 -7.55
C VAL A 179 -6.58 9.86 -8.70
N PHE A 180 -7.82 10.33 -8.72
CA PHE A 180 -8.30 11.29 -9.71
C PHE A 180 -8.67 12.61 -9.04
N PRO A 181 -8.75 13.74 -9.77
CA PRO A 181 -9.01 15.05 -9.16
C PRO A 181 -10.26 15.08 -8.26
N ALA A 182 -11.34 14.43 -8.69
CA ALA A 182 -12.60 14.32 -7.94
C ALA A 182 -12.46 13.60 -6.58
N PHE A 183 -11.36 12.88 -6.36
CA PHE A 183 -11.06 12.24 -5.07
C PHE A 183 -11.01 13.28 -3.93
N PHE A 184 -10.40 14.44 -4.19
CA PHE A 184 -10.17 15.47 -3.17
C PHE A 184 -11.41 16.32 -2.88
N GLU A 185 -12.45 16.25 -3.72
CA GLU A 185 -13.68 17.01 -3.52
C GLU A 185 -14.34 16.68 -2.18
N GLY A 186 -14.62 17.69 -1.37
CA GLY A 186 -15.19 17.53 -0.04
C GLY A 186 -14.21 17.08 1.06
N LEU A 187 -12.95 16.78 0.72
CA LEU A 187 -11.92 16.55 1.73
C LEU A 187 -11.34 17.88 2.24
N LYS A 188 -10.95 17.89 3.52
CA LYS A 188 -10.24 19.04 4.11
C LYS A 188 -8.74 18.78 4.07
N PRO A 189 -7.93 19.73 3.57
CA PRO A 189 -6.50 19.59 3.61
C PRO A 189 -6.01 19.56 5.07
N GLN A 190 -4.92 18.84 5.31
CA GLN A 190 -4.19 18.92 6.57
C GLN A 190 -3.68 20.35 6.75
N ALA A 191 -3.83 20.90 7.95
CA ALA A 191 -3.21 22.16 8.30
C ALA A 191 -1.68 21.99 8.18
N THR A 192 -1.07 22.74 7.27
CA THR A 192 0.39 22.84 7.23
C THR A 192 0.81 23.66 8.44
N ASN A 193 1.71 23.12 9.26
CA ASN A 193 2.22 23.82 10.45
C ASN A 193 3.06 25.08 10.13
N ASP A 194 3.08 25.54 8.87
CA ASP A 194 3.88 26.68 8.42
C ASP A 194 3.30 28.05 8.85
N ASP A 195 2.01 28.14 9.17
CA ASP A 195 1.39 29.40 9.60
C ASP A 195 1.70 29.79 11.07
N GLY A 196 2.41 28.94 11.80
CA GLY A 196 2.72 29.17 13.22
C GLY A 196 3.88 30.14 13.51
N MET A 197 4.73 30.47 12.53
CA MET A 197 5.99 31.18 12.80
C MET A 197 5.96 32.70 12.51
N LEU A 198 4.84 33.26 12.04
CA LEU A 198 4.71 34.70 11.75
C LEU A 198 3.90 35.49 12.80
N SER A 199 3.26 34.84 13.78
CA SER A 199 2.40 35.52 14.76
C SER A 199 3.11 35.92 16.08
N ALA A 200 4.30 35.40 16.37
CA ALA A 200 4.96 35.62 17.67
C ALA A 200 5.81 36.92 17.77
N ARG A 201 5.81 37.80 16.76
CA ARG A 201 6.73 38.97 16.73
C ARG A 201 6.11 40.31 17.13
N ASN A 202 4.82 40.37 17.46
CA ASN A 202 4.12 41.63 17.80
C ASN A 202 3.66 41.74 19.26
N SER A 203 4.48 41.28 20.21
CA SER A 203 4.32 41.69 21.60
C SER A 203 5.64 41.81 22.33
N ARG A 204 6.22 43.02 22.31
CA ARG A 204 6.98 43.59 23.43
C ARG A 204 7.06 45.11 23.27
N LYS A 205 6.07 45.77 23.86
CA LYS A 205 6.07 47.20 24.17
C LYS A 205 7.21 47.48 25.17
N THR A 206 8.11 48.36 24.76
CA THR A 206 8.65 49.52 25.51
C THR A 206 8.45 49.56 27.03
N PHE A 207 9.56 49.55 27.79
CA PHE A 207 9.73 50.39 28.99
C PHE A 207 11.22 50.73 29.19
N ASN A 208 11.48 52.00 29.48
CA ASN A 208 12.81 52.61 29.52
C ASN A 208 13.14 53.08 30.95
N SER A 209 14.37 52.77 31.40
CA SER A 209 15.26 53.51 32.33
C SER A 209 14.82 53.94 33.76
N ARG A 210 15.53 53.48 34.81
CA ARG A 210 16.62 54.21 35.54
C ARG A 210 17.01 53.59 36.91
N ALA A 211 18.32 53.29 37.02
CA ALA A 211 19.28 53.46 38.14
C ALA A 211 18.94 53.12 39.62
N SER A 212 19.75 52.24 40.26
CA SER A 212 20.87 52.57 41.20
C SER A 212 21.40 51.33 41.97
N SER A 213 22.72 51.33 42.24
CA SER A 213 23.60 50.27 42.83
C SER A 213 23.71 50.41 44.38
N PRO A 214 24.55 49.69 45.19
CA PRO A 214 25.50 48.57 44.94
C PRO A 214 25.64 47.46 46.06
N ASN A 215 26.59 46.52 45.83
CA ASN A 215 27.28 45.55 46.73
C ASN A 215 26.49 44.29 47.16
N ASN A 216 27.04 43.07 47.16
CA ASN A 216 28.39 42.66 47.56
C ASN A 216 28.90 41.36 46.86
N ARG A 217 30.21 41.19 46.92
CA ARG A 217 31.09 40.20 46.28
C ARG A 217 30.89 38.75 46.74
N THR A 218 31.08 37.77 45.85
CA THR A 218 32.17 36.75 45.96
C THR A 218 32.42 36.01 44.64
N ARG A 219 33.68 35.63 44.43
CA ARG A 219 34.33 35.13 43.22
C ARG A 219 34.32 33.59 43.13
N HIS A 220 34.36 33.09 41.89
CA HIS A 220 35.12 31.94 41.33
C HIS A 220 34.29 31.40 40.14
N ALA A 221 34.53 31.78 38.88
CA ALA A 221 35.67 31.47 38.00
C ALA A 221 35.96 29.97 37.90
N ASP A 222 35.37 29.33 36.90
CA ASP A 222 36.03 28.34 36.05
C ASP A 222 35.41 28.38 34.65
N ALA A 223 36.27 28.67 33.68
CA ALA A 223 35.98 28.68 32.26
C ALA A 223 37.04 27.83 31.60
N VAL A 224 36.68 26.82 30.79
CA VAL A 224 37.50 26.42 29.65
C VAL A 224 36.61 25.77 28.58
N GLY A 225 36.14 26.59 27.64
CA GLY A 225 36.01 26.14 26.26
C GLY A 225 37.37 26.33 25.60
N ALA A 226 38.11 25.25 25.39
CA ALA A 226 39.22 25.09 24.45
C ALA A 226 39.93 23.77 24.78
N LEU A 227 39.88 22.80 23.86
CA LEU A 227 41.03 21.99 23.43
C LEU A 227 40.56 20.99 22.36
N ILE A 228 40.84 21.41 21.12
CA ILE A 228 40.89 20.59 19.91
C ILE A 228 42.21 19.80 19.95
N HIS A 229 42.17 18.48 19.69
CA HIS A 229 43.13 17.67 18.90
C HIS A 229 43.15 16.18 19.33
N GLU A 230 42.98 15.28 18.35
CA GLU A 230 43.22 13.83 18.45
C GLU A 230 44.67 13.47 18.85
N PRO A 231 44.93 12.23 19.31
CA PRO A 231 45.39 11.21 18.35
C PRO A 231 44.76 9.82 18.56
N GLU A 232 44.75 9.06 17.46
CA GLU A 232 44.39 7.64 17.36
C GLU A 232 44.94 6.75 18.50
N LEU A 233 44.06 5.95 19.12
CA LEU A 233 44.43 4.68 19.72
C LEU A 233 43.39 3.63 19.35
N SER A 234 43.79 2.78 18.43
CA SER A 234 43.09 1.60 17.96
C SER A 234 42.90 0.58 19.09
N SER A 235 41.67 0.13 19.29
CA SER A 235 41.39 -1.05 20.10
C SER A 235 41.88 -2.31 19.35
N PRO A 236 42.42 -3.33 20.05
CA PRO A 236 42.92 -4.53 19.38
C PRO A 236 41.78 -5.26 18.67
N ARG A 237 41.91 -5.46 17.35
CA ARG A 237 41.04 -6.37 16.59
C ARG A 237 41.29 -7.80 17.09
N GLU A 238 40.30 -8.38 17.77
CA GLU A 238 40.27 -9.81 18.05
C GLU A 238 40.34 -10.60 16.73
N LYS A 239 41.39 -11.41 16.56
CA LYS A 239 41.51 -12.30 15.40
C LYS A 239 40.59 -13.50 15.60
N TYR A 240 39.48 -13.52 14.87
CA TYR A 240 38.60 -14.68 14.81
C TYR A 240 39.09 -15.65 13.73
N ASP A 241 39.10 -16.95 14.05
CA ASP A 241 39.39 -18.02 13.10
C ASP A 241 38.31 -18.04 11.98
N PRO A 242 38.70 -17.98 10.69
CA PRO A 242 37.78 -17.92 9.55
C PRO A 242 36.85 -19.15 9.42
N GLU A 243 37.18 -20.28 10.04
CA GLU A 243 36.34 -21.49 10.01
C GLU A 243 35.25 -21.50 11.10
N THR A 244 35.26 -20.52 12.02
CA THR A 244 34.23 -20.43 13.05
C THR A 244 32.95 -19.74 12.55
N PRO A 245 31.76 -20.07 13.11
CA PRO A 245 30.50 -19.39 12.76
C PRO A 245 30.54 -17.86 12.96
N ARG A 246 31.34 -17.36 13.93
CA ARG A 246 31.57 -15.93 14.14
C ARG A 246 32.51 -15.33 13.08
N GLY A 247 33.58 -16.02 12.70
CA GLY A 247 34.49 -15.60 11.63
C GLY A 247 33.80 -15.48 10.27
N ARG A 248 32.95 -16.44 9.90
CA ARG A 248 32.17 -16.40 8.66
C ARG A 248 31.16 -15.24 8.61
N LYS A 249 30.66 -14.81 9.77
CA LYS A 249 29.75 -13.66 9.89
C LYS A 249 30.47 -12.34 9.65
N CYS A 250 31.66 -12.17 10.25
CA CYS A 250 32.49 -10.97 10.05
C CYS A 250 32.99 -10.78 8.60
N ILE A 251 33.26 -11.86 7.86
CA ILE A 251 33.68 -11.75 6.44
C ILE A 251 32.52 -11.30 5.54
N ARG A 252 31.28 -11.66 5.88
CA ARG A 252 30.09 -11.27 5.10
C ARG A 252 29.70 -9.81 5.30
N ASP A 253 29.82 -9.30 6.52
CA ASP A 253 29.26 -8.00 6.89
C ASP A 253 30.12 -6.79 6.45
N PHE A 254 31.39 -7.00 6.08
CA PHE A 254 32.33 -5.93 5.69
C PHE A 254 32.82 -6.01 4.23
N GLY A 255 32.18 -6.82 3.39
CA GLY A 255 32.60 -7.08 2.00
C GLY A 255 32.24 -6.01 0.95
N HIS A 256 31.81 -4.81 1.36
CA HIS A 256 31.55 -3.71 0.43
C HIS A 256 32.05 -2.38 0.98
N SER A 257 33.34 -2.11 0.81
CA SER A 257 33.85 -0.76 0.77
C SER A 257 35.04 -0.65 -0.20
N ASN A 258 34.78 0.17 -1.22
CA ASN A 258 35.70 0.95 -2.05
C ASN A 258 36.39 0.28 -3.25
N ILE A 259 35.69 0.47 -4.38
CA ILE A 259 36.29 0.88 -5.66
C ILE A 259 37.05 2.19 -5.41
N PHE A 260 38.37 2.20 -5.57
CA PHE A 260 39.20 3.27 -6.16
C PHE A 260 40.64 2.74 -6.23
N GLY A 261 41.19 2.65 -7.45
CA GLY A 261 42.50 2.10 -7.77
C GLY A 261 42.51 1.60 -9.21
#